data_AF-A0A661IFS2-F1
#
_entry.id   AF-A0A661IFS2-F1
#
_cell.length_a   1.000
_cell.length_b   1.000
_cell.length_c   1.000
_cell.angle_alpha   90.00
_cell.angle_beta   90.00
_cell.angle_gamma   90.00
#
_symmetry.space_group_name_H-M   'P 1'
#
loop_
_entity.id
_entity.type
_entity.pdbx_description
1 polymer ?
#
loop_
_entity_poly.entity_id
_entity_poly.type
_entity_poly.pdbx_seq_one_letter_code
_entity_poly.pdbx_strand_id
1 'polypeptide(L)'
;MSKQENQMFTGEIVFLDLLVVLVASTYWYITGHYTPPILGFVFLLIFLSADKFYFVSLVMGIITLLSIILFIFLDNYFFRDETAVSQVGISVLYILVIYLKARSIFNAD
;
A
#
# COMPACT_ATOMS: atom_id res chain seq x y z
N MET A 1 -21.09 -20.75 18.13
CA MET A 1 -20.25 -20.24 17.02
C MET A 1 -18.82 -20.66 17.29
N SER A 2 -18.22 -21.40 16.36
CA SER A 2 -17.01 -22.18 16.59
C SER A 2 -15.75 -21.34 16.38
N LYS A 3 -14.68 -21.65 17.12
CA LYS A 3 -13.39 -20.94 17.14
C LYS A 3 -12.65 -20.90 15.77
N GLN A 4 -13.14 -21.58 14.74
CA GLN A 4 -12.52 -21.62 13.41
C GLN A 4 -12.87 -20.42 12.53
N GLU A 5 -14.02 -19.78 12.74
CA GLU A 5 -14.46 -18.62 11.93
C GLU A 5 -13.60 -17.37 12.20
N ASN A 6 -12.96 -17.31 13.38
CA ASN A 6 -12.11 -16.18 13.80
C ASN A 6 -10.63 -16.31 13.39
N GLN A 7 -10.18 -17.48 12.93
CA GLN A 7 -8.78 -17.68 12.54
C GLN A 7 -8.49 -17.32 11.07
N MET A 8 -9.48 -17.48 10.19
CA MET A 8 -9.37 -17.15 8.77
C MET A 8 -9.13 -15.64 8.56
N PHE A 9 -9.75 -14.80 9.39
CA PHE A 9 -9.61 -13.34 9.34
C PHE A 9 -8.22 -12.82 9.73
N THR A 10 -7.48 -13.54 10.59
CA THR A 10 -6.19 -13.02 11.10
C THR A 10 -5.05 -13.23 10.10
N GLY A 11 -5.03 -14.37 9.41
CA GLY A 11 -3.95 -14.71 8.48
C GLY A 11 -3.91 -13.80 7.24
N GLU A 12 -5.08 -13.49 6.68
CA GLU A 12 -5.20 -12.63 5.49
C GLU A 12 -4.80 -11.18 5.80
N ILE A 13 -5.19 -10.65 6.97
CA ILE A 13 -4.82 -9.30 7.39
C ILE A 13 -3.30 -9.18 7.56
N VAL A 14 -2.68 -10.14 8.26
CA VAL A 14 -1.22 -10.17 8.46
C VAL A 14 -0.49 -10.34 7.13
N PHE A 15 -1.01 -11.15 6.22
CA PHE A 15 -0.44 -11.31 4.88
C PHE A 15 -0.46 -10.00 4.10
N LEU A 16 -1.58 -9.25 4.13
CA LEU A 16 -1.67 -7.95 3.48
C LEU A 16 -0.74 -6.91 4.12
N ASP A 17 -0.57 -6.94 5.44
CA ASP A 17 0.38 -6.06 6.15
C ASP A 17 1.81 -6.31 5.69
N LEU A 18 2.21 -7.59 5.61
CA LEU A 18 3.53 -7.98 5.11
C LEU A 18 3.71 -7.58 3.64
N LEU A 19 2.69 -7.73 2.81
CA LEU A 19 2.73 -7.28 1.42
C LEU A 19 2.93 -5.77 1.30
N VAL A 20 2.22 -4.96 2.12
CA VAL A 20 2.43 -3.50 2.13
C VAL A 20 3.89 -3.18 2.45
N VAL A 21 4.47 -3.84 3.45
CA VAL A 21 5.87 -3.60 3.83
C VAL A 21 6.86 -4.01 2.74
N LEU A 22 6.69 -5.23 2.20
CA LEU A 22 7.58 -5.76 1.18
C LEU A 22 7.53 -4.95 -0.11
N VAL A 23 6.33 -4.60 -0.57
CA VAL A 23 6.16 -3.86 -1.82
C VAL A 23 6.58 -2.40 -1.65
N ALA A 24 6.32 -1.76 -0.51
CA ALA A 24 6.85 -0.42 -0.21
C ALA A 24 8.38 -0.39 -0.23
N SER A 25 9.02 -1.39 0.38
CA SER A 25 10.48 -1.48 0.42
C SER A 25 11.08 -1.76 -0.97
N THR A 26 10.42 -2.63 -1.74
CA THR A 26 10.84 -2.96 -3.11
C THR A 26 10.63 -1.78 -4.06
N TYR A 27 9.52 -1.05 -3.91
CA TYR A 27 9.26 0.19 -4.64
C TYR A 27 10.37 1.21 -4.38
N TRP A 28 10.72 1.42 -3.11
CA TRP A 28 11.81 2.33 -2.76
C TRP A 28 13.13 1.90 -3.39
N TYR A 29 13.47 0.60 -3.30
CA TYR A 29 14.70 0.06 -3.88
C TYR A 29 14.79 0.25 -5.40
N ILE A 30 13.69 0.04 -6.13
CA ILE A 30 13.67 0.11 -7.60
C ILE A 30 13.58 1.55 -8.12
N THR A 31 12.78 2.40 -7.47
CA THR A 31 12.48 3.75 -7.97
C THR A 31 13.33 4.84 -7.32
N GLY A 32 13.91 4.58 -6.14
CA GLY A 32 14.58 5.59 -5.32
C GLY A 32 13.63 6.55 -4.59
N HIS A 33 12.33 6.53 -4.90
CA HIS A 33 11.33 7.42 -4.29
C HIS A 33 10.94 6.96 -2.89
N TYR A 34 11.22 7.78 -1.90
CA TYR A 34 10.94 7.48 -0.49
C TYR A 34 9.55 7.94 -0.03
N THR A 35 8.92 8.90 -0.72
CA THR A 35 7.64 9.47 -0.31
C THR A 35 6.49 8.44 -0.32
N PRO A 36 6.23 7.68 -1.40
CA PRO A 36 5.15 6.69 -1.39
C PRO A 36 5.34 5.58 -0.34
N PRO A 37 6.54 4.99 -0.15
CA PRO A 37 6.81 4.04 0.93
C PRO A 37 6.48 4.57 2.32
N ILE A 38 6.92 5.79 2.64
CA ILE A 38 6.66 6.42 3.95
C ILE A 38 5.15 6.55 4.18
N LEU A 39 4.41 7.02 3.16
CA LEU A 39 2.96 7.17 3.26
C LEU A 39 2.27 5.80 3.44
N GLY A 40 2.73 4.76 2.74
CA GLY A 40 2.22 3.40 2.92
C GLY A 40 2.49 2.82 4.30
N PHE A 41 3.66 3.10 4.90
CA PHE A 41 3.94 2.71 6.29
C PHE A 41 3.07 3.46 7.30
N VAL A 42 2.85 4.76 7.10
CA VAL A 42 1.96 5.55 7.96
C VAL A 42 0.52 5.03 7.85
N PHE A 43 0.05 4.76 6.63
CA PHE A 43 -1.25 4.13 6.37
C PHE A 43 -1.39 2.79 7.13
N LEU A 44 -0.38 1.93 7.06
CA LEU A 44 -0.33 0.65 7.78
C LEU A 44 -0.41 0.85 9.30
N LEU A 45 0.38 1.76 9.86
CA LEU A 45 0.39 2.01 11.30
C LEU A 45 -0.93 2.56 11.81
N ILE A 46 -1.58 3.45 11.06
CA ILE A 46 -2.90 3.98 11.42
C ILE A 46 -3.94 2.86 11.42
N PHE A 47 -3.88 1.96 10.42
CA PHE A 47 -4.74 0.78 10.37
C PHE A 47 -4.56 -0.12 11.61
N LEU A 48 -3.32 -0.34 12.05
CA LEU A 48 -3.04 -1.17 13.24
C LEU A 48 -3.43 -0.52 14.57
N SER A 49 -3.59 0.80 14.61
CA SER A 49 -3.64 1.54 15.88
C SER A 49 -5.02 1.59 16.54
N ALA A 50 -6.14 1.55 15.80
CA ALA A 50 -7.50 1.41 16.34
C ALA A 50 -8.57 1.52 15.25
N ASP A 51 -9.68 0.77 15.41
CA ASP A 51 -10.89 0.82 14.57
C ASP A 51 -11.47 2.24 14.42
N LYS A 52 -11.23 3.12 15.40
CA LYS A 52 -11.71 4.52 15.42
C LYS A 52 -11.09 5.41 14.34
N PHE A 53 -9.99 4.99 13.74
CA PHE A 53 -9.29 5.78 12.71
C PHE A 53 -9.61 5.34 11.28
N TYR A 54 -10.69 4.56 11.08
CA TYR A 54 -11.14 4.09 9.78
C TYR A 54 -11.07 5.14 8.66
N PHE A 55 -11.71 6.29 8.88
CA PHE A 55 -11.76 7.37 7.87
C PHE A 55 -10.37 7.96 7.60
N VAL A 56 -9.53 8.07 8.63
CA VAL A 56 -8.16 8.59 8.50
C VAL A 56 -7.29 7.61 7.72
N SER A 57 -7.40 6.30 7.99
CA SER A 57 -6.74 5.25 7.22
C SER A 57 -7.13 5.32 5.74
N LEU A 58 -8.41 5.54 5.45
CA LEU A 58 -8.88 5.68 4.07
C LEU A 58 -8.28 6.90 3.36
N VAL A 59 -8.29 8.06 4.01
CA VAL A 59 -7.68 9.28 3.48
C VAL A 59 -6.20 9.06 3.21
N MET A 60 -5.49 8.40 4.14
CA MET A 60 -4.07 8.07 3.96
C MET A 60 -3.82 7.07 2.84
N GLY A 61 -4.70 6.09 2.64
CA GLY A 61 -4.65 5.18 1.50
C GLY A 61 -4.77 5.95 0.18
N ILE A 62 -5.71 6.89 0.07
CA ILE A 62 -5.88 7.74 -1.11
C ILE A 62 -4.63 8.60 -1.36
N ILE A 63 -4.10 9.26 -0.32
CA ILE A 63 -2.89 10.08 -0.44
C ILE A 63 -1.70 9.23 -0.92
N THR A 64 -1.56 8.01 -0.39
CA THR A 64 -0.52 7.06 -0.82
C THR A 64 -0.68 6.72 -2.30
N LEU A 65 -1.89 6.36 -2.74
CA LEU A 65 -2.18 6.05 -4.15
C LEU A 65 -1.88 7.23 -5.08
N LEU A 66 -2.33 8.43 -4.72
CA LEU A 66 -2.07 9.65 -5.50
C LEU A 66 -0.57 9.95 -5.58
N SER A 67 0.18 9.71 -4.51
CA SER A 67 1.63 9.88 -4.52
C SER A 67 2.31 8.93 -5.51
N ILE A 68 1.94 7.64 -5.53
CA ILE A 68 2.50 6.67 -6.47
C ILE A 68 2.22 7.11 -7.92
N ILE A 69 0.97 7.50 -8.21
CA ILE A 69 0.57 7.98 -9.54
C ILE A 69 1.39 9.22 -9.94
N LEU A 70 1.55 10.18 -9.05
CA LEU A 70 2.36 11.37 -9.30
C LEU A 70 3.79 11.00 -9.69
N PHE A 71 4.43 10.09 -8.96
CA PHE A 71 5.80 9.65 -9.25
C PHE A 71 5.89 8.86 -10.57
N ILE A 72 4.90 8.04 -10.93
CA ILE A 72 4.83 7.44 -12.28
C ILE A 72 4.87 8.52 -13.36
N PHE A 73 4.09 9.60 -13.21
CA PHE A 73 4.08 10.71 -14.17
C PHE A 73 5.41 11.45 -14.20
N LEU A 74 6.01 11.70 -13.03
CA LEU A 74 7.30 12.39 -12.94
C LEU A 74 8.41 11.59 -13.63
N ASP A 75 8.50 10.29 -13.36
CA ASP A 75 9.52 9.41 -13.93
C ASP A 75 9.40 9.30 -15.45
N ASN A 76 8.19 9.09 -15.96
CA ASN A 76 7.95 8.96 -17.39
C ASN A 76 8.15 10.28 -18.15
N TYR A 77 7.80 11.42 -17.56
CA TYR A 77 7.83 12.71 -18.26
C TYR A 77 9.18 13.42 -18.14
N PHE A 78 9.82 13.37 -16.97
CA PHE A 78 11.03 14.14 -16.70
C PHE A 78 12.32 13.32 -16.74
N PHE A 79 12.27 12.03 -16.35
CA PHE A 79 13.49 11.27 -16.10
C PHE A 79 13.85 10.22 -17.16
N ARG A 80 12.92 9.87 -18.09
CA ARG A 80 13.14 9.00 -19.29
C ARG A 80 14.27 7.98 -19.09
N ASP A 81 14.15 7.16 -18.05
CA ASP A 81 15.20 6.25 -17.64
C ASP A 81 15.02 4.87 -18.31
N GLU A 82 16.12 4.15 -18.56
CA GLU A 82 16.10 2.82 -19.21
C GLU A 82 15.35 1.77 -18.36
N THR A 83 15.14 2.05 -17.06
CA THR A 83 14.39 1.21 -16.10
C THR A 83 12.88 1.51 -16.06
N ALA A 84 12.33 2.27 -17.02
CA ALA A 84 10.92 2.67 -17.00
C ALA A 84 9.92 1.50 -16.84
N VAL A 85 10.19 0.34 -17.44
CA VAL A 85 9.30 -0.83 -17.35
C VAL A 85 9.24 -1.41 -15.93
N SER A 86 10.39 -1.55 -15.25
CA SER A 86 10.43 -2.09 -13.89
C SER A 86 9.82 -1.12 -12.89
N GLN A 87 10.04 0.18 -13.06
CA GLN A 87 9.45 1.26 -12.25
C GLN A 87 7.93 1.29 -12.38
N VAL A 88 7.38 1.22 -13.59
CA VAL A 88 5.93 1.16 -13.81
C VAL A 88 5.35 -0.14 -13.22
N GLY A 89 6.02 -1.28 -13.44
CA GLY A 89 5.59 -2.57 -12.89
C GLY A 89 5.48 -2.58 -11.37
N ILE A 90 6.52 -2.10 -10.65
CA ILE A 90 6.49 -2.05 -9.18
C ILE A 90 5.48 -1.01 -8.67
N SER A 91 5.27 0.09 -9.40
CA SER A 91 4.27 1.10 -9.04
C SER A 91 2.85 0.54 -9.13
N VAL A 92 2.53 -0.20 -10.18
CA VAL A 92 1.23 -0.86 -10.35
C VAL A 92 1.01 -1.93 -9.27
N LEU A 93 2.05 -2.73 -8.97
CA LEU A 93 1.99 -3.70 -7.88
C LEU A 93 1.69 -3.01 -6.54
N TYR A 94 2.34 -1.86 -6.29
CA TYR A 94 2.15 -1.13 -5.04
C TYR A 94 0.74 -0.55 -4.91
N ILE A 95 0.22 0.02 -6.00
CA ILE A 95 -1.18 0.48 -6.09
C ILE A 95 -2.14 -0.67 -5.74
N LEU A 96 -1.94 -1.86 -6.32
CA LEU A 96 -2.79 -3.02 -6.08
C LEU A 96 -2.77 -3.43 -4.60
N VAL A 97 -1.59 -3.48 -3.97
CA VAL A 97 -1.45 -3.87 -2.56
C VAL A 97 -2.13 -2.86 -1.63
N ILE A 98 -1.93 -1.55 -1.87
CA ILE A 98 -2.62 -0.51 -1.08
C ILE A 98 -4.13 -0.59 -1.27
N TYR A 99 -4.60 -0.83 -2.50
CA TYR A 99 -6.03 -1.03 -2.78
C TYR A 99 -6.60 -2.23 -2.03
N LEU A 100 -5.94 -3.39 -2.07
CA LEU A 100 -6.40 -4.59 -1.37
C LEU A 100 -6.43 -4.38 0.14
N LYS A 101 -5.41 -3.70 0.69
CA LYS A 101 -5.38 -3.35 2.12
C LYS A 101 -6.47 -2.35 2.50
N ALA A 102 -6.72 -1.34 1.68
CA ALA A 102 -7.81 -0.39 1.90
C ALA A 102 -9.19 -1.08 1.81
N ARG A 103 -9.35 -2.02 0.87
CA ARG A 103 -10.57 -2.84 0.74
C ARG A 103 -10.79 -3.75 1.94
N SER A 104 -9.73 -4.34 2.51
CA SER A 104 -9.89 -5.19 3.70
C SER A 104 -10.43 -4.42 4.90
N ILE A 105 -10.26 -3.09 4.95
CA ILE A 105 -10.87 -2.26 5.99
C ILE A 105 -12.40 -2.26 5.86
N PHE A 106 -12.94 -2.14 4.64
CA PHE A 106 -14.39 -2.16 4.37
C PHE A 106 -15.06 -3.53 4.52
N ASN A 107 -14.32 -4.61 4.29
CA ASN A 107 -14.85 -5.98 4.38
C ASN A 107 -14.76 -6.56 5.82
N ALA A 108 -14.18 -5.81 6.77
CA ALA A 108 -14.07 -6.23 8.17
C ALA A 108 -15.30 -5.85 9.02
N ASP A 109 -16.29 -5.17 8.42
CA ASP A 109 -17.63 -4.87 8.97
C ASP A 109 -18.68 -5.88 8.47
#